data_AF-A0A8J8XFB8-F1
#
_entry.id   AF-A0A8J8XFB8-F1
#
_cell.length_a   1.000
_cell.length_b   1.000
_cell.length_c   1.000
_cell.angle_alpha   90.00
_cell.angle_beta   90.00
_cell.angle_gamma   90.00
#
_symmetry.space_group_name_H-M   'P 1'
#
loop_
_entity.id
_entity.type
_entity.pdbx_description
1 polymer ?
#
loop_
_entity_poly.entity_id
_entity_poly.type
_entity_poly.pdbx_seq_one_letter_code
_entity_poly.pdbx_strand_id
1 'polypeptide(L)'
;MAAPESLSSTATAEEAPEEDEDEAETEDPERGTGSGGRSGSLGGSGGSTAGPGLALGGALTRRAVTLRVLLKDELLEPGEGVLSIYYLGRKFIGDLKLDGRIVWQENGQVFNSPSAWATHCKKLVNPAKKSGCGWASVKYKGQKLDKYKAAWLRRHQLHMPVAAADESPTSEGEEEELLLEEEEEDVLAGVSSEYKGHRPPGKGSLEPEATPPGKRVDKVRVPVRYCMLGSRDSARNPHTLVEVTSFAAINKFQPFNVAVSSNVLFLLDFHCHLTRSEVVGYLGGRWDINNQMLTVLRAFPCRSRLGDPDTAATVEEEIHQVLFLRGLSLVGWYHSHPHSPAAPSLQDIDAQMEYQLRLQGSNNGFQPCLALLCSPYYSGNPGPESKICPFWVMPPPEQQRPSDYGIPMDVEMAYVQDSFLTNDVLQEMMMLVEFYKGAPDLVKFQEAWSPEHTYLDKLKMSLASRTPKDQGMCHVLEQVCSVLKQGS
;
A
#
# COMPACT_ATOMS: atom_id res chain seq x y z
N MET A 1 0.54 57.29 44.09
CA MET A 1 0.44 57.31 45.57
C MET A 1 0.09 55.91 46.04
N ALA A 2 0.93 55.38 46.93
CA ALA A 2 0.72 54.29 47.89
C ALA A 2 0.13 52.93 47.42
N ALA A 3 0.99 51.92 47.40
CA ALA A 3 0.62 50.54 47.75
C ALA A 3 0.55 50.39 49.28
N PRO A 4 0.00 49.27 49.79
CA PRO A 4 0.83 48.45 50.67
C PRO A 4 0.70 46.92 50.49
N GLU A 5 1.87 46.29 50.70
CA GLU A 5 2.24 44.97 51.23
C GLU A 5 1.28 44.38 52.31
N SER A 6 1.31 43.11 52.74
CA SER A 6 2.00 41.84 52.48
C SER A 6 1.26 40.77 53.32
N LEU A 7 1.51 39.47 53.11
CA LEU A 7 1.85 38.49 54.17
C LEU A 7 2.06 37.07 53.58
N SER A 8 3.21 36.50 53.93
CA SER A 8 3.76 35.15 53.64
C SER A 8 2.95 34.02 54.34
N SER A 9 3.15 32.71 54.16
CA SER A 9 4.40 31.91 54.01
C SER A 9 4.11 30.42 53.69
N THR A 10 5.17 29.72 53.24
CA THR A 10 5.53 28.28 53.45
C THR A 10 4.72 27.20 52.70
N ALA A 11 5.28 26.16 52.05
CA ALA A 11 6.65 25.67 51.84
C ALA A 11 6.67 24.47 50.85
N THR A 12 7.83 24.21 50.21
CA THR A 12 8.38 22.92 49.69
C THR A 12 7.63 22.21 48.53
N ALA A 13 8.25 21.67 47.46
CA ALA A 13 9.60 21.13 47.28
C ALA A 13 10.09 21.24 45.82
N GLU A 14 11.42 21.26 45.71
CA GLU A 14 12.33 21.27 44.55
C GLU A 14 12.33 19.93 43.78
N GLU A 15 12.38 19.98 42.45
CA GLU A 15 13.10 18.97 41.64
C GLU A 15 13.57 19.62 40.32
N ALA A 16 14.87 19.44 40.01
CA ALA A 16 15.66 20.14 39.02
C ALA A 16 15.40 19.70 37.56
N PRO A 17 15.74 20.51 36.54
CA PRO A 17 15.82 20.04 35.15
C PRO A 17 17.27 19.65 34.79
N GLU A 18 17.46 18.44 34.27
CA GLU A 18 18.72 18.01 33.66
C GLU A 18 18.94 18.62 32.27
N GLU A 19 20.21 18.84 31.96
CA GLU A 19 20.79 19.70 30.94
C GLU A 19 20.73 19.10 29.52
N ASP A 20 20.41 19.93 28.53
CA ASP A 20 20.50 19.65 27.08
C ASP A 20 21.95 19.94 26.61
N GLU A 21 22.60 18.98 25.95
CA GLU A 21 23.82 19.21 25.17
C GLU A 21 23.46 19.50 23.69
N ASP A 22 23.74 20.72 23.26
CA ASP A 22 23.67 21.21 21.88
C ASP A 22 24.92 20.79 21.09
N GLU A 23 24.75 20.27 19.88
CA GLU A 23 25.77 20.38 18.82
C GLU A 23 25.22 21.18 17.64
N ALA A 24 26.00 22.20 17.28
CA ALA A 24 25.69 23.25 16.33
C ALA A 24 26.39 22.99 14.98
N GLU A 25 25.68 23.15 13.86
CA GLU A 25 26.32 23.51 12.59
C GLU A 25 25.51 24.59 11.84
N THR A 26 26.21 25.72 11.75
CA THR A 26 26.22 26.89 10.86
C THR A 26 25.25 27.06 9.68
N GLU A 27 24.80 28.31 9.55
CA GLU A 27 23.88 28.95 8.60
C GLU A 27 24.48 29.24 7.21
N ASP A 28 23.62 29.35 6.18
CA ASP A 28 23.59 30.53 5.27
C ASP A 28 22.27 30.60 4.45
N PRO A 29 21.53 31.74 4.37
CA PRO A 29 20.22 31.84 3.68
C PRO A 29 20.17 32.87 2.53
N GLU A 30 19.46 32.58 1.41
CA GLU A 30 18.99 33.63 0.47
C GLU A 30 17.57 33.41 -0.12
N ARG A 31 16.70 34.38 0.23
CA ARG A 31 15.57 35.07 -0.44
C ARG A 31 14.93 34.55 -1.74
N GLY A 32 13.59 34.63 -1.77
CA GLY A 32 12.78 34.77 -3.00
C GLY A 32 11.26 34.84 -2.78
N THR A 33 10.71 36.05 -2.63
CA THR A 33 9.31 36.44 -2.39
C THR A 33 8.42 36.50 -3.65
N GLY A 34 7.11 36.24 -3.51
CA GLY A 34 6.04 36.72 -4.43
C GLY A 34 4.72 35.93 -4.28
N SER A 35 3.73 36.41 -3.50
CA SER A 35 2.53 37.17 -3.94
C SER A 35 1.69 36.40 -4.98
N GLY A 36 0.40 36.08 -4.83
CA GLY A 36 -0.71 36.69 -4.09
C GLY A 36 -1.93 36.67 -5.04
N GLY A 37 -3.09 36.18 -4.60
CA GLY A 37 -4.29 36.16 -5.46
C GLY A 37 -5.52 35.53 -4.79
N ARG A 38 -6.48 36.38 -4.41
CA ARG A 38 -7.65 36.13 -3.59
C ARG A 38 -8.93 35.86 -4.41
N SER A 39 -9.87 35.17 -3.74
CA SER A 39 -11.32 35.44 -3.69
C SER A 39 -12.26 34.77 -4.70
N GLY A 40 -13.33 34.16 -4.18
CA GLY A 40 -14.53 33.82 -4.94
C GLY A 40 -15.47 32.79 -4.28
N SER A 41 -15.98 33.10 -3.08
CA SER A 41 -17.05 32.35 -2.38
C SER A 41 -18.43 32.61 -2.99
N LEU A 42 -19.31 31.61 -3.01
CA LEU A 42 -20.80 31.60 -2.94
C LEU A 42 -21.19 30.09 -3.06
N GLY A 43 -21.89 29.41 -2.14
CA GLY A 43 -22.98 29.78 -1.25
C GLY A 43 -24.25 29.04 -1.72
N GLY A 44 -24.71 28.00 -1.01
CA GLY A 44 -25.94 27.29 -1.33
C GLY A 44 -26.24 26.11 -0.40
N SER A 45 -27.14 26.34 0.57
CA SER A 45 -27.54 25.45 1.67
C SER A 45 -28.84 24.71 1.39
N GLY A 46 -29.03 23.55 2.03
CA GLY A 46 -30.28 22.79 2.16
C GLY A 46 -30.00 21.29 2.12
N GLY A 47 -30.39 20.44 3.07
CA GLY A 47 -31.27 20.55 4.22
C GLY A 47 -32.00 19.22 4.39
N SER A 48 -31.95 18.66 5.62
CA SER A 48 -32.92 17.76 6.24
C SER A 48 -32.74 16.22 6.20
N THR A 49 -32.47 15.68 7.41
CA THR A 49 -33.18 14.58 8.14
C THR A 49 -33.22 13.17 7.51
N ALA A 50 -33.01 12.03 8.20
CA ALA A 50 -33.25 11.68 9.60
C ALA A 50 -32.51 10.37 9.99
N GLY A 51 -32.06 10.30 11.26
CA GLY A 51 -32.43 9.27 12.26
C GLY A 51 -31.86 7.83 12.18
N PRO A 52 -31.49 7.19 13.32
CA PRO A 52 -30.51 6.11 13.38
C PRO A 52 -31.09 4.73 13.74
N GLY A 53 -30.35 3.65 13.46
CA GLY A 53 -30.58 2.37 14.15
C GLY A 53 -30.17 1.13 13.38
N LEU A 54 -29.08 0.49 13.81
CA LEU A 54 -29.02 -0.88 14.36
C LEU A 54 -27.67 -1.53 14.04
N ALA A 55 -26.93 -1.75 15.11
CA ALA A 55 -25.71 -2.52 15.17
C ALA A 55 -26.00 -4.02 14.97
N LEU A 56 -25.11 -4.73 14.27
CA LEU A 56 -24.76 -6.11 14.62
C LEU A 56 -23.44 -6.54 13.94
N GLY A 57 -22.45 -6.91 14.75
CA GLY A 57 -21.44 -7.94 14.43
C GLY A 57 -20.36 -7.61 13.39
N GLY A 58 -19.31 -6.87 13.78
CA GLY A 58 -18.09 -6.71 12.99
C GLY A 58 -16.89 -7.38 13.67
N ALA A 59 -16.49 -8.54 13.17
CA ALA A 59 -15.31 -9.30 13.61
C ALA A 59 -14.02 -8.46 13.56
N LEU A 60 -13.22 -8.60 14.62
CA LEU A 60 -11.96 -7.89 14.87
C LEU A 60 -10.89 -8.34 13.85
N THR A 61 -10.62 -7.51 12.86
CA THR A 61 -9.42 -7.59 12.02
C THR A 61 -8.50 -6.40 12.35
N ARG A 62 -7.19 -6.65 12.43
CA ARG A 62 -6.11 -5.79 12.97
C ARG A 62 -6.17 -4.31 12.53
N ARG A 63 -6.92 -3.45 13.24
CA ARG A 63 -6.95 -2.01 12.99
C ARG A 63 -5.66 -1.32 13.44
N ALA A 64 -5.10 -0.48 12.58
CA ALA A 64 -4.06 0.49 12.96
C ALA A 64 -4.54 1.40 14.10
N VAL A 65 -3.68 1.66 15.09
CA VAL A 65 -4.00 2.50 16.27
C VAL A 65 -3.97 3.97 15.88
N THR A 66 -5.09 4.67 16.04
CA THR A 66 -5.22 6.13 15.84
C THR A 66 -5.61 6.83 17.14
N LEU A 67 -5.45 8.16 17.22
CA LEU A 67 -5.93 8.93 18.38
C LEU A 67 -7.42 8.71 18.64
N ARG A 68 -8.21 8.56 17.57
CA ARG A 68 -9.65 8.27 17.65
C ARG A 68 -9.92 6.90 18.27
N VAL A 69 -9.10 5.89 17.98
CA VAL A 69 -9.18 4.57 18.62
C VAL A 69 -8.87 4.68 20.12
N LEU A 70 -7.82 5.43 20.48
CA LEU A 70 -7.45 5.63 21.89
C LEU A 70 -8.50 6.45 22.68
N LEU A 71 -9.15 7.43 22.04
CA LEU A 71 -10.28 8.17 22.62
C LEU A 71 -11.51 7.29 22.80
N LYS A 72 -11.83 6.46 21.79
CA LYS A 72 -12.99 5.56 21.82
C LYS A 72 -12.88 4.52 22.94
N ASP A 73 -11.67 4.04 23.20
CA ASP A 73 -11.39 3.06 24.24
C ASP A 73 -10.96 3.71 25.57
N GLU A 74 -11.25 5.01 25.75
CA GLU A 74 -11.08 5.77 26.99
C GLU A 74 -9.64 5.81 27.54
N LEU A 75 -8.62 5.59 26.69
CA LEU A 75 -7.20 5.72 27.06
C LEU A 75 -6.71 7.17 26.99
N LEU A 76 -7.39 8.01 26.20
CA LEU A 76 -7.16 9.44 26.11
C LEU A 76 -8.48 10.16 26.35
N GLU A 77 -8.39 11.39 26.84
CA GLU A 77 -9.52 12.28 27.00
C GLU A 77 -9.33 13.50 26.09
N PRO A 78 -10.39 13.99 25.44
CA PRO A 78 -10.33 15.26 24.75
C PRO A 78 -10.10 16.38 25.77
N GLY A 79 -9.37 17.41 25.37
CA GLY A 79 -9.09 18.54 26.26
C GLY A 79 -8.22 19.59 25.61
N GLU A 80 -8.24 20.79 26.20
CA GLU A 80 -7.41 21.91 25.78
C GLU A 80 -6.00 21.75 26.37
N GLY A 81 -4.97 21.94 25.55
CA GLY A 81 -3.56 21.91 25.96
C GLY A 81 -3.03 20.55 26.42
N VAL A 82 -3.75 19.46 26.14
CA VAL A 82 -3.38 18.12 26.61
C VAL A 82 -2.25 17.49 25.81
N LEU A 83 -1.98 17.97 24.59
CA LEU A 83 -0.89 17.51 23.75
C LEU A 83 0.26 18.52 23.74
N SER A 84 1.50 18.02 23.76
CA SER A 84 2.70 18.86 23.65
C SER A 84 3.79 18.22 22.81
N ILE A 85 4.60 19.06 22.16
CA ILE A 85 5.83 18.65 21.46
C ILE A 85 6.94 19.56 21.96
N TYR A 86 8.07 18.96 22.32
CA TYR A 86 9.30 19.71 22.60
C TYR A 86 10.32 19.41 21.50
N TYR A 87 10.88 20.45 20.88
CA TYR A 87 11.84 20.30 19.79
C TYR A 87 12.77 21.51 19.73
N LEU A 88 14.08 21.28 19.90
CA LEU A 88 15.15 22.29 19.85
C LEU A 88 14.79 23.55 20.66
N GLY A 89 14.60 23.40 21.97
CA GLY A 89 14.24 24.50 22.87
C GLY A 89 12.80 24.99 22.79
N ARG A 90 12.02 24.66 21.74
CA ARG A 90 10.64 25.13 21.56
C ARG A 90 9.61 24.11 22.00
N LYS A 91 8.62 24.59 22.76
CA LYS A 91 7.44 23.81 23.18
C LYS A 91 6.21 24.25 22.40
N PHE A 92 5.57 23.30 21.73
CA PHE A 92 4.30 23.48 21.04
C PHE A 92 3.17 22.80 21.83
N ILE A 93 2.01 23.46 21.92
CA ILE A 93 0.85 22.98 22.69
C ILE A 93 -0.36 22.80 21.77
N GLY A 94 -1.04 21.64 21.87
CA GLY A 94 -2.19 21.31 21.06
C GLY A 94 -3.38 20.79 21.89
N ASP A 95 -4.58 21.12 21.44
CA ASP A 95 -5.83 20.61 21.97
C ASP A 95 -6.20 19.30 21.25
N LEU A 96 -6.73 18.33 21.99
CA LEU A 96 -7.27 17.09 21.43
C LEU A 96 -8.79 17.18 21.35
N LYS A 97 -9.34 17.13 20.14
CA LYS A 97 -10.80 17.14 19.91
C LYS A 97 -11.39 15.73 20.03
N LEU A 98 -12.70 15.66 20.28
CA LEU A 98 -13.48 14.42 20.45
C LEU A 98 -13.40 13.46 19.26
N ASP A 99 -13.11 13.97 18.07
CA ASP A 99 -12.99 13.18 16.84
C ASP A 99 -11.56 12.67 16.57
N GLY A 100 -10.60 13.00 17.44
CA GLY A 100 -9.19 12.64 17.30
C GLY A 100 -8.34 13.65 16.53
N ARG A 101 -8.90 14.79 16.13
CA ARG A 101 -8.13 15.89 15.51
C ARG A 101 -7.39 16.70 16.56
N ILE A 102 -6.21 17.20 16.17
CA ILE A 102 -5.35 18.04 17.01
C ILE A 102 -5.49 19.48 16.55
N VAL A 103 -5.81 20.41 17.45
CA VAL A 103 -5.86 21.84 17.15
C VAL A 103 -4.65 22.51 17.80
N TRP A 104 -3.80 23.12 16.99
CA TRP A 104 -2.62 23.83 17.52
C TRP A 104 -3.05 25.16 18.15
N GLN A 105 -2.66 25.41 19.40
CA GLN A 105 -3.16 26.56 20.16
C GLN A 105 -2.70 27.92 19.61
N GLU A 106 -1.51 28.00 19.00
CA GLU A 106 -0.96 29.29 18.56
C GLU A 106 -1.72 29.89 17.37
N ASN A 107 -2.21 29.06 16.45
CA ASN A 107 -2.84 29.54 15.21
C ASN A 107 -4.20 28.89 14.90
N GLY A 108 -4.69 27.99 15.74
CA GLY A 108 -5.96 27.29 15.55
C GLY A 108 -5.96 26.26 14.41
N GLN A 109 -4.80 25.93 13.84
CA GLN A 109 -4.69 25.00 12.72
C GLN A 109 -5.01 23.56 13.16
N VAL A 110 -5.81 22.87 12.36
CA VAL A 110 -6.30 21.52 12.66
C VAL A 110 -5.48 20.47 11.91
N PHE A 111 -5.03 19.45 12.64
CA PHE A 111 -4.25 18.33 12.12
C PHE A 111 -4.99 17.01 12.34
N ASN A 112 -4.97 16.14 11.33
CA ASN A 112 -5.69 14.86 11.36
C ASN A 112 -4.88 13.70 11.98
N SER A 113 -3.59 13.90 12.29
CA SER A 113 -2.76 12.88 12.92
C SER A 113 -1.62 13.49 13.75
N PRO A 114 -1.12 12.78 14.78
CA PRO A 114 0.09 13.18 15.53
C PRO A 114 1.31 13.42 14.64
N SER A 115 1.48 12.61 13.59
CA SER A 115 2.61 12.75 12.65
C SER A 115 2.52 14.02 11.80
N ALA A 116 1.32 14.40 11.36
CA ALA A 116 1.12 15.65 10.63
C ALA A 116 1.43 16.86 11.50
N TRP A 117 0.93 16.86 12.76
CA TRP A 117 1.21 17.94 13.70
C TRP A 117 2.71 18.02 14.06
N ALA A 118 3.35 16.89 14.37
CA ALA A 118 4.78 16.87 14.69
C ALA A 118 5.67 17.30 13.53
N THR A 119 5.34 16.91 12.31
CA THR A 119 6.07 17.36 11.12
C THR A 119 5.93 18.86 10.94
N HIS A 120 4.72 19.40 11.15
CA HIS A 120 4.48 20.84 11.06
C HIS A 120 5.27 21.62 12.12
N CYS A 121 5.20 21.24 13.40
CA CYS A 121 5.96 21.88 14.47
C CYS A 121 7.47 21.82 14.23
N LYS A 122 8.00 20.68 13.78
CA LYS A 122 9.44 20.54 13.52
C LYS A 122 9.91 21.39 12.34
N LYS A 123 9.09 21.52 11.28
CA LYS A 123 9.39 22.39 10.14
C LYS A 123 9.42 23.88 10.49
N LEU A 124 8.67 24.30 11.52
CA LEU A 124 8.72 25.68 12.01
C LEU A 124 10.04 26.03 12.71
N VAL A 125 10.74 25.04 13.26
CA VAL A 125 12.04 25.24 13.94
C VAL A 125 13.19 24.96 13.00
N ASN A 126 13.12 23.87 12.23
CA ASN A 126 14.10 23.51 11.23
C ASN A 126 13.40 23.20 9.90
N PRO A 127 13.32 24.19 8.98
CA PRO A 127 12.66 24.04 7.67
C PRO A 127 13.25 22.92 6.80
N ALA A 128 14.53 22.55 7.00
CA ALA A 128 15.17 21.48 6.25
C ALA A 128 14.66 20.08 6.62
N LYS A 129 13.95 19.94 7.77
CA LYS A 129 13.46 18.64 8.25
C LYS A 129 12.21 18.19 7.50
N LYS A 130 12.36 17.21 6.59
CA LYS A 130 11.27 16.73 5.73
C LYS A 130 10.32 15.72 6.40
N SER A 131 10.72 15.03 7.47
CA SER A 131 9.91 13.99 8.13
C SER A 131 10.16 13.89 9.65
N GLY A 132 9.10 13.62 10.42
CA GLY A 132 9.21 13.32 11.85
C GLY A 132 8.23 12.23 12.27
N CYS A 133 8.66 11.32 13.15
CA CYS A 133 7.77 10.34 13.78
C CYS A 133 6.88 11.04 14.83
N GLY A 134 5.58 11.16 14.56
CA GLY A 134 4.64 11.87 15.43
C GLY A 134 4.44 11.21 16.80
N TRP A 135 4.32 9.89 16.84
CA TRP A 135 3.99 9.16 18.07
C TRP A 135 5.08 9.18 19.13
N ALA A 136 6.34 9.16 18.69
CA ALA A 136 7.50 9.27 19.57
C ALA A 136 7.77 10.71 20.05
N SER A 137 7.25 11.71 19.33
CA SER A 137 7.50 13.14 19.60
C SER A 137 6.38 13.82 20.38
N VAL A 138 5.13 13.41 20.15
CA VAL A 138 3.95 13.99 20.79
C VAL A 138 3.75 13.37 22.16
N LYS A 139 3.64 14.21 23.18
CA LYS A 139 3.32 13.84 24.56
C LYS A 139 1.88 14.22 24.88
N TYR A 140 1.10 13.30 25.42
CA TYR A 140 -0.20 13.55 26.04
C TYR A 140 -0.04 13.60 27.56
N LYS A 141 -0.47 14.70 28.20
CA LYS A 141 -0.32 14.96 29.65
C LYS A 141 1.09 14.60 30.18
N GLY A 142 2.13 14.95 29.40
CA GLY A 142 3.54 14.71 29.73
C GLY A 142 4.13 13.36 29.30
N GLN A 143 3.32 12.38 28.89
CA GLN A 143 3.78 11.05 28.47
C GLN A 143 3.71 10.86 26.95
N LYS A 144 4.74 10.26 26.34
CA LYS A 144 4.78 10.01 24.88
C LYS A 144 3.58 9.17 24.43
N LEU A 145 2.98 9.51 23.28
CA LEU A 145 1.84 8.78 22.72
C LEU A 145 2.14 7.30 22.42
N ASP A 146 3.40 6.96 22.11
CA ASP A 146 3.83 5.56 21.94
C ASP A 146 3.52 4.68 23.15
N LYS A 147 3.57 5.23 24.37
CA LYS A 147 3.24 4.46 25.58
C LYS A 147 1.76 4.06 25.61
N TYR A 148 0.87 4.96 25.22
CA TYR A 148 -0.57 4.69 25.13
C TYR A 148 -0.89 3.72 23.99
N LYS A 149 -0.22 3.88 22.84
CA LYS A 149 -0.32 2.96 21.71
C LYS A 149 0.10 1.53 22.12
N ALA A 150 1.23 1.38 22.80
CA ALA A 150 1.71 0.10 23.29
C ALA A 150 0.79 -0.52 24.37
N ALA A 151 0.24 0.31 25.27
CA ALA A 151 -0.74 -0.15 26.27
C ALA A 151 -2.04 -0.67 25.62
N TRP A 152 -2.55 0.04 24.61
CA TRP A 152 -3.72 -0.38 23.84
C TRP A 152 -3.47 -1.72 23.12
N LEU A 153 -2.31 -1.86 22.47
CA LEU A 153 -1.92 -3.09 21.79
C LEU A 153 -1.83 -4.27 22.77
N ARG A 154 -1.21 -4.09 23.95
CA ARG A 154 -1.14 -5.13 24.99
C ARG A 154 -2.53 -5.54 25.50
N ARG A 155 -3.41 -4.57 25.78
CA ARG A 155 -4.77 -4.85 26.28
C ARG A 155 -5.61 -5.64 25.28
N HIS A 156 -5.50 -5.31 24.00
CA HIS A 156 -6.29 -5.96 22.93
C HIS A 156 -5.67 -7.24 22.38
N GLN A 157 -4.37 -7.47 22.59
CA GLN A 157 -3.75 -8.78 22.30
C GLN A 157 -4.09 -9.83 23.37
N LEU A 158 -4.28 -9.43 24.64
CA LEU A 158 -4.61 -10.34 25.74
C LEU A 158 -6.06 -10.87 25.72
N HIS A 159 -6.94 -10.33 24.88
CA HIS A 159 -8.35 -10.73 24.84
C HIS A 159 -8.70 -11.76 23.73
N MET A 160 -7.69 -12.39 23.12
CA MET A 160 -7.87 -13.55 22.25
C MET A 160 -7.89 -14.84 23.09
N PRO A 161 -8.95 -15.68 23.01
CA PRO A 161 -8.90 -17.01 23.60
C PRO A 161 -7.87 -17.85 22.84
N VAL A 162 -6.77 -18.19 23.51
CA VAL A 162 -5.83 -19.21 23.04
C VAL A 162 -6.57 -20.54 23.14
N ALA A 163 -7.00 -21.05 21.99
CA ALA A 163 -7.53 -22.40 21.89
C ALA A 163 -6.37 -23.41 22.00
N ALA A 164 -6.56 -24.34 22.94
CA ALA A 164 -5.82 -25.59 23.13
C ALA A 164 -4.36 -25.46 23.61
N ALA A 165 -4.23 -25.50 24.94
CA ALA A 165 -3.07 -26.02 25.63
C ALA A 165 -2.91 -27.53 25.34
N ASP A 166 -1.69 -27.96 25.02
CA ASP A 166 -1.17 -29.25 25.48
C ASP A 166 0.37 -29.20 25.47
N GLU A 167 0.97 -29.60 26.60
CA GLU A 167 2.37 -30.05 26.79
C GLU A 167 3.51 -29.04 26.50
N SER A 168 4.51 -28.71 27.34
CA SER A 168 4.92 -28.95 28.73
C SER A 168 6.16 -28.03 28.97
N PRO A 169 6.49 -27.59 30.21
CA PRO A 169 7.54 -26.58 30.46
C PRO A 169 8.89 -27.22 30.83
N THR A 170 10.03 -26.57 30.54
CA THR A 170 11.25 -26.57 31.39
C THR A 170 12.41 -25.75 30.82
N SER A 171 13.13 -25.12 31.75
CA SER A 171 14.52 -24.62 31.72
C SER A 171 14.74 -23.13 31.47
N GLU A 172 15.00 -22.46 32.59
CA GLU A 172 15.70 -21.19 32.75
C GLU A 172 17.16 -21.29 32.27
N GLY A 173 17.76 -20.15 31.94
CA GLY A 173 19.15 -20.00 31.54
C GLY A 173 19.42 -18.54 31.15
N GLU A 174 19.99 -17.80 32.08
CA GLU A 174 20.31 -16.37 32.07
C GLU A 174 21.49 -16.03 31.11
N GLU A 175 21.80 -14.72 31.01
CA GLU A 175 23.09 -14.13 30.56
C GLU A 175 23.29 -14.04 29.02
N GLU A 176 23.77 -12.97 28.38
CA GLU A 176 24.59 -11.83 28.80
C GLU A 176 24.56 -10.73 27.70
N GLU A 177 24.86 -9.50 28.10
CA GLU A 177 24.93 -8.26 27.32
C GLU A 177 26.35 -8.06 26.74
N LEU A 178 26.51 -7.86 25.42
CA LEU A 178 27.78 -7.38 24.84
C LEU A 178 27.55 -6.43 23.66
N LEU A 179 28.02 -5.19 23.88
CA LEU A 179 28.30 -4.12 22.93
C LEU A 179 29.54 -4.48 22.09
N LEU A 180 29.56 -4.13 20.81
CA LEU A 180 30.79 -4.04 20.03
C LEU A 180 30.81 -2.74 19.22
N GLU A 181 31.92 -2.04 19.40
CA GLU A 181 32.30 -0.73 18.89
C GLU A 181 32.79 -0.81 17.43
N GLU A 182 32.82 0.36 16.79
CA GLU A 182 33.30 0.62 15.42
C GLU A 182 34.85 0.64 15.37
N GLU A 183 35.45 0.04 14.33
CA GLU A 183 36.82 0.38 13.92
C GLU A 183 36.90 0.51 12.38
N GLU A 184 37.36 1.68 11.94
CA GLU A 184 37.78 2.01 10.58
C GLU A 184 39.23 1.54 10.35
N GLU A 185 39.53 0.94 9.19
CA GLU A 185 40.90 0.82 8.70
C GLU A 185 40.99 1.11 7.19
N ASP A 186 41.66 2.22 6.87
CA ASP A 186 42.19 2.60 5.57
C ASP A 186 43.54 1.88 5.32
N VAL A 187 43.70 1.19 4.19
CA VAL A 187 45.04 0.86 3.64
C VAL A 187 45.06 1.04 2.12
N LEU A 188 45.94 1.95 1.70
CA LEU A 188 46.22 2.35 0.33
C LEU A 188 47.16 1.39 -0.42
N ALA A 189 47.05 1.48 -1.75
CA ALA A 189 48.09 1.35 -2.78
C ALA A 189 48.46 -0.04 -3.34
N GLY A 190 48.17 -0.21 -4.64
CA GLY A 190 49.27 -0.33 -5.60
C GLY A 190 49.26 -1.50 -6.58
N VAL A 191 49.22 -1.12 -7.87
CA VAL A 191 49.95 -1.71 -9.01
C VAL A 191 49.20 -2.70 -9.93
N SER A 192 49.09 -2.23 -11.17
CA SER A 192 48.52 -2.80 -12.40
C SER A 192 49.24 -4.04 -12.94
N SER A 193 48.52 -4.89 -13.70
CA SER A 193 49.06 -5.58 -14.88
C SER A 193 47.94 -6.02 -15.83
N GLU A 194 48.00 -5.53 -17.06
CA GLU A 194 47.17 -5.88 -18.21
C GLU A 194 47.47 -7.30 -18.74
N TYR A 195 46.49 -7.98 -19.34
CA TYR A 195 46.72 -8.95 -20.42
C TYR A 195 45.64 -8.83 -21.52
N LYS A 196 46.15 -8.75 -22.76
CA LYS A 196 45.53 -8.48 -24.06
C LYS A 196 44.95 -9.73 -24.76
N GLY A 197 44.01 -9.47 -25.68
CA GLY A 197 43.78 -10.23 -26.93
C GLY A 197 42.63 -11.23 -26.87
N HIS A 198 41.70 -11.38 -27.82
CA HIS A 198 41.69 -11.08 -29.26
C HIS A 198 40.22 -11.03 -29.78
N ARG A 199 39.91 -10.04 -30.63
CA ARG A 199 38.91 -10.09 -31.74
C ARG A 199 39.65 -10.66 -32.99
N PRO A 200 39.06 -11.09 -34.15
CA PRO A 200 37.98 -10.43 -34.93
C PRO A 200 37.13 -11.43 -35.81
N PRO A 201 36.68 -11.16 -37.08
CA PRO A 201 35.28 -10.83 -37.44
C PRO A 201 34.66 -11.64 -38.62
N GLY A 202 33.39 -11.37 -38.97
CA GLY A 202 32.97 -11.20 -40.38
C GLY A 202 32.07 -12.26 -41.06
N LYS A 203 30.93 -11.76 -41.56
CA LYS A 203 30.15 -12.10 -42.77
C LYS A 203 29.55 -13.50 -42.97
N GLY A 204 28.23 -13.53 -43.17
CA GLY A 204 27.52 -14.59 -43.89
C GLY A 204 26.00 -14.54 -43.69
N SER A 205 25.28 -14.00 -44.68
CA SER A 205 23.82 -14.06 -44.82
C SER A 205 23.35 -15.49 -45.11
N LEU A 206 22.19 -15.90 -44.60
CA LEU A 206 21.16 -16.72 -45.29
C LEU A 206 19.89 -16.83 -44.41
N GLU A 207 18.74 -16.66 -45.06
CA GLU A 207 17.36 -16.63 -44.55
C GLU A 207 16.82 -18.01 -44.09
N PRO A 208 15.65 -18.06 -43.40
CA PRO A 208 15.40 -19.00 -42.31
C PRO A 208 14.68 -20.29 -42.73
N GLU A 209 15.11 -21.42 -42.17
CA GLU A 209 14.47 -22.72 -42.33
C GLU A 209 13.59 -23.05 -41.10
N ALA A 210 12.33 -23.39 -41.38
CA ALA A 210 11.28 -23.63 -40.41
C ALA A 210 11.55 -24.89 -39.57
N THR A 211 11.47 -24.77 -38.24
CA THR A 211 11.44 -25.89 -37.29
C THR A 211 10.04 -26.02 -36.65
N PRO A 212 9.53 -27.25 -36.45
CA PRO A 212 8.15 -27.52 -36.00
C PRO A 212 7.95 -27.10 -34.54
N PRO A 213 6.70 -26.98 -34.02
CA PRO A 213 6.44 -26.43 -32.70
C PRO A 213 6.84 -27.44 -31.62
N GLY A 214 8.13 -27.42 -31.28
CA GLY A 214 8.66 -28.06 -30.09
C GLY A 214 8.17 -27.31 -28.86
N LYS A 215 7.71 -28.07 -27.87
CA LYS A 215 7.34 -27.63 -26.51
C LYS A 215 8.30 -26.52 -26.06
N ARG A 216 7.89 -25.26 -26.16
CA ARG A 216 8.60 -24.15 -25.49
C ARG A 216 8.38 -24.40 -24.01
N VAL A 217 9.37 -25.04 -23.38
CA VAL A 217 9.51 -25.03 -21.94
C VAL A 217 9.80 -23.58 -21.61
N ASP A 218 8.74 -22.81 -21.33
CA ASP A 218 8.87 -21.46 -20.82
C ASP A 218 9.73 -21.55 -19.57
N LYS A 219 10.96 -21.04 -19.66
CA LYS A 219 11.89 -20.99 -18.54
C LYS A 219 11.17 -20.24 -17.43
N VAL A 220 10.83 -20.94 -16.35
CA VAL A 220 10.15 -20.39 -15.19
C VAL A 220 10.92 -19.15 -14.74
N ARG A 221 10.27 -17.98 -14.81
CA ARG A 221 10.87 -16.71 -14.36
C ARG A 221 10.94 -16.75 -12.85
N VAL A 222 12.14 -16.89 -12.30
CA VAL A 222 12.38 -16.86 -10.86
C VAL A 222 12.54 -15.40 -10.41
N PRO A 223 11.70 -14.90 -9.48
CA PRO A 223 11.85 -13.56 -8.94
C PRO A 223 13.19 -13.40 -8.23
N VAL A 224 13.83 -12.24 -8.40
CA VAL A 224 15.07 -11.90 -7.70
C VAL A 224 14.76 -11.06 -6.46
N ARG A 225 15.53 -11.24 -5.39
CA ARG A 225 15.47 -10.35 -4.22
C ARG A 225 15.87 -8.94 -4.61
N TYR A 226 15.17 -7.94 -4.07
CA TYR A 226 15.47 -6.53 -4.31
C TYR A 226 16.95 -6.17 -4.01
N CYS A 227 17.54 -6.72 -2.94
CA CYS A 227 18.94 -6.46 -2.59
C CYS A 227 19.97 -6.92 -3.65
N MET A 228 19.59 -7.83 -4.56
CA MET A 228 20.46 -8.29 -5.65
C MET A 228 20.36 -7.39 -6.90
N LEU A 229 19.32 -6.56 -6.98
CA LEU A 229 19.22 -5.52 -7.99
C LEU A 229 20.14 -4.36 -7.57
N GLY A 230 21.45 -4.37 -7.77
CA GLY A 230 22.25 -3.14 -7.55
C GLY A 230 21.69 -1.90 -8.30
N SER A 231 22.44 -0.79 -8.34
CA SER A 231 21.96 0.44 -8.99
C SER A 231 21.40 0.23 -10.41
N ARG A 232 20.43 1.08 -10.76
CA ARG A 232 19.68 0.97 -12.00
C ARG A 232 20.62 0.99 -13.21
N ASP A 233 20.43 0.01 -14.07
CA ASP A 233 21.21 -0.20 -15.28
C ASP A 233 20.23 -0.39 -16.44
N SER A 234 20.36 0.44 -17.47
CA SER A 234 19.53 0.41 -18.67
C SER A 234 19.65 -0.91 -19.45
N ALA A 235 20.69 -1.71 -19.21
CA ALA A 235 20.84 -3.03 -19.82
C ALA A 235 19.98 -4.13 -19.15
N ARG A 236 19.37 -3.86 -17.99
CA ARG A 236 18.52 -4.85 -17.31
C ARG A 236 17.23 -5.08 -18.08
N ASN A 237 16.84 -6.35 -18.18
CA ASN A 237 15.58 -6.74 -18.79
C ASN A 237 14.40 -6.16 -17.96
N PRO A 238 13.51 -5.34 -18.54
CA PRO A 238 12.35 -4.77 -17.83
C PRO A 238 11.39 -5.84 -17.29
N HIS A 239 11.41 -7.06 -17.87
CA HIS A 239 10.57 -8.19 -17.46
C HIS A 239 11.18 -9.05 -16.35
N THR A 240 12.31 -8.65 -15.76
CA THR A 240 12.87 -9.33 -14.57
C THR A 240 11.90 -9.18 -13.41
N LEU A 241 11.42 -10.31 -12.86
CA LEU A 241 10.54 -10.34 -11.70
C LEU A 241 11.33 -10.09 -10.40
N VAL A 242 10.72 -9.38 -9.46
CA VAL A 242 11.32 -8.96 -8.19
C VAL A 242 10.44 -9.41 -7.03
N GLU A 243 11.04 -9.99 -6.01
CA GLU A 243 10.33 -10.37 -4.79
C GLU A 243 9.81 -9.11 -4.06
N VAL A 244 8.56 -9.15 -3.63
CA VAL A 244 8.00 -8.12 -2.73
C VAL A 244 8.64 -8.22 -1.35
N THR A 245 8.91 -7.09 -0.73
CA THR A 245 9.52 -6.98 0.60
C THR A 245 8.45 -6.65 1.64
N SER A 246 8.42 -7.37 2.76
CA SER A 246 7.52 -7.00 3.87
C SER A 246 7.96 -5.68 4.51
N PHE A 247 7.00 -4.83 4.89
CA PHE A 247 7.29 -3.61 5.66
C PHE A 247 8.06 -3.89 6.94
N ALA A 248 7.74 -4.99 7.63
CA ALA A 248 8.42 -5.39 8.87
C ALA A 248 9.90 -5.75 8.63
N ALA A 249 10.22 -6.34 7.47
CA ALA A 249 11.59 -6.75 7.14
C ALA A 249 12.57 -5.56 7.03
N ILE A 250 12.06 -4.34 6.85
CA ILE A 250 12.84 -3.11 6.79
C ILE A 250 12.49 -2.14 7.93
N ASN A 251 11.93 -2.65 9.04
CA ASN A 251 11.54 -1.87 10.23
C ASN A 251 10.60 -0.69 9.92
N LYS A 252 9.69 -0.86 8.95
CA LYS A 252 8.66 0.14 8.59
C LYS A 252 7.26 -0.44 8.81
N PHE A 253 6.27 0.44 8.76
CA PHE A 253 4.85 0.09 8.79
C PHE A 253 4.21 0.40 7.45
N GLN A 254 3.20 -0.39 7.08
CA GLN A 254 2.37 -0.09 5.92
C GLN A 254 1.69 1.29 6.12
N PRO A 255 1.81 2.23 5.17
CA PRO A 255 1.41 3.63 5.38
C PRO A 255 -0.11 3.87 5.33
N PHE A 256 -0.90 2.87 4.94
CA PHE A 256 -2.36 2.93 4.83
C PHE A 256 -2.96 1.52 4.95
N ASN A 257 -4.19 1.43 5.42
CA ASN A 257 -4.94 0.18 5.42
C ASN A 257 -5.57 -0.03 4.03
N VAL A 258 -5.77 -1.29 3.63
CA VAL A 258 -6.48 -1.65 2.39
C VAL A 258 -7.63 -2.60 2.71
N ALA A 259 -8.81 -2.33 2.16
CA ALA A 259 -9.98 -3.20 2.23
C ALA A 259 -10.49 -3.43 0.81
N VAL A 260 -10.67 -4.68 0.41
CA VAL A 260 -11.08 -5.05 -0.94
C VAL A 260 -12.35 -5.88 -0.90
N SER A 261 -13.35 -5.45 -1.66
CA SER A 261 -14.61 -6.19 -1.82
C SER A 261 -14.37 -7.53 -2.55
N SER A 262 -15.06 -8.58 -2.13
CA SER A 262 -15.03 -9.90 -2.79
C SER A 262 -15.43 -9.83 -4.26
N ASN A 263 -16.41 -9.00 -4.60
CA ASN A 263 -16.83 -8.77 -5.98
C ASN A 263 -15.70 -8.25 -6.89
N VAL A 264 -14.77 -7.46 -6.33
CA VAL A 264 -13.57 -6.97 -7.05
C VAL A 264 -12.64 -8.13 -7.36
N LEU A 265 -12.27 -8.91 -6.33
CA LEU A 265 -11.35 -10.03 -6.48
C LEU A 265 -11.93 -11.13 -7.38
N PHE A 266 -13.24 -11.37 -7.30
CA PHE A 266 -13.94 -12.32 -8.14
C PHE A 266 -13.90 -11.94 -9.63
N LEU A 267 -14.27 -10.69 -9.97
CA LEU A 267 -14.26 -10.23 -11.36
C LEU A 267 -12.85 -10.17 -11.95
N LEU A 268 -11.88 -9.69 -11.16
CA LEU A 268 -10.47 -9.63 -11.56
C LEU A 268 -9.94 -11.04 -11.81
N ASP A 269 -10.18 -11.98 -10.89
CA ASP A 269 -9.74 -13.37 -11.05
C ASP A 269 -10.38 -14.01 -12.29
N PHE A 270 -11.68 -13.81 -12.49
CA PHE A 270 -12.38 -14.24 -13.70
C PHE A 270 -11.71 -13.69 -14.97
N HIS A 271 -11.47 -12.37 -15.03
CA HIS A 271 -10.82 -11.73 -16.18
C HIS A 271 -9.46 -12.34 -16.49
N CYS A 272 -8.64 -12.58 -15.47
CA CYS A 272 -7.30 -13.14 -15.63
C CYS A 272 -7.29 -14.57 -16.18
N HIS A 273 -8.40 -15.31 -16.05
CA HIS A 273 -8.51 -16.66 -16.58
C HIS A 273 -8.90 -16.72 -18.07
N LEU A 274 -9.43 -15.65 -18.65
CA LEU A 274 -10.03 -15.72 -19.99
C LEU A 274 -9.01 -15.93 -21.11
N THR A 275 -7.79 -15.46 -20.94
CA THR A 275 -6.73 -15.53 -21.96
C THR A 275 -5.42 -16.04 -21.37
N ARG A 276 -4.58 -16.62 -22.24
CA ARG A 276 -3.18 -16.99 -21.95
C ARG A 276 -2.24 -15.78 -21.96
N SER A 277 -2.68 -14.65 -22.48
CA SER A 277 -1.93 -13.38 -22.48
C SER A 277 -2.19 -12.57 -21.22
N GLU A 278 -1.31 -11.61 -20.94
CA GLU A 278 -1.51 -10.66 -19.85
C GLU A 278 -2.72 -9.76 -20.12
N VAL A 279 -3.49 -9.49 -19.07
CA VAL A 279 -4.65 -8.58 -19.10
C VAL A 279 -4.45 -7.47 -18.09
N VAL A 280 -5.07 -6.31 -18.31
CA VAL A 280 -4.98 -5.16 -17.42
C VAL A 280 -6.37 -4.65 -17.03
N GLY A 281 -6.47 -3.94 -15.91
CA GLY A 281 -7.67 -3.22 -15.53
C GLY A 281 -7.45 -2.23 -14.40
N TYR A 282 -8.45 -1.39 -14.17
CA TYR A 282 -8.41 -0.34 -13.15
C TYR A 282 -9.21 -0.73 -11.90
N LEU A 283 -8.86 -0.13 -10.77
CA LEU A 283 -9.53 -0.31 -9.49
C LEU A 283 -10.17 1.01 -9.07
N GLY A 284 -11.48 1.00 -8.84
CA GLY A 284 -12.23 2.13 -8.32
C GLY A 284 -12.64 1.94 -6.86
N GLY A 285 -12.63 3.03 -6.12
CA GLY A 285 -12.81 2.96 -4.68
C GLY A 285 -12.91 4.33 -4.02
N ARG A 286 -12.60 4.35 -2.72
CA ARG A 286 -12.58 5.56 -1.90
C ARG A 286 -11.32 5.59 -1.06
N TRP A 287 -10.74 6.78 -0.93
CA TRP A 287 -9.66 7.06 0.01
C TRP A 287 -10.21 7.88 1.17
N ASP A 288 -10.17 7.31 2.38
CA ASP A 288 -10.47 8.03 3.61
C ASP A 288 -9.17 8.43 4.30
N ILE A 289 -8.77 9.68 4.10
CA ILE A 289 -7.56 10.26 4.69
C ILE A 289 -7.58 10.25 6.23
N ASN A 290 -8.75 10.33 6.86
CA ASN A 290 -8.85 10.43 8.33
C ASN A 290 -8.54 9.10 9.01
N ASN A 291 -8.97 8.00 8.39
CA ASN A 291 -8.71 6.64 8.87
C ASN A 291 -7.52 5.96 8.14
N GLN A 292 -6.90 6.67 7.19
CA GLN A 292 -5.87 6.14 6.29
C GLN A 292 -6.32 4.82 5.64
N MET A 293 -7.55 4.81 5.13
CA MET A 293 -8.23 3.61 4.66
C MET A 293 -8.51 3.70 3.16
N LEU A 294 -7.85 2.85 2.38
CA LEU A 294 -8.15 2.64 0.97
C LEU A 294 -9.18 1.52 0.82
N THR A 295 -10.39 1.86 0.38
CA THR A 295 -11.45 0.87 0.13
C THR A 295 -11.63 0.67 -1.37
N VAL A 296 -11.30 -0.52 -1.86
CA VAL A 296 -11.48 -0.91 -3.26
C VAL A 296 -12.84 -1.56 -3.43
N LEU A 297 -13.70 -0.93 -4.23
CA LEU A 297 -15.12 -1.25 -4.33
C LEU A 297 -15.50 -1.86 -5.69
N ARG A 298 -14.73 -1.59 -6.74
CA ARG A 298 -15.03 -2.09 -8.09
C ARG A 298 -13.76 -2.32 -8.92
N ALA A 299 -13.76 -3.38 -9.72
CA ALA A 299 -12.78 -3.58 -10.78
C ALA A 299 -13.38 -3.13 -12.12
N PHE A 300 -12.54 -2.56 -12.98
CA PHE A 300 -12.86 -2.13 -14.33
C PHE A 300 -11.89 -2.82 -15.29
N PRO A 301 -12.25 -4.01 -15.80
CA PRO A 301 -11.46 -4.70 -16.83
C PRO A 301 -11.27 -3.84 -18.08
N CYS A 302 -10.02 -3.68 -18.54
CA CYS A 302 -9.76 -3.03 -19.81
C CYS A 302 -10.06 -4.02 -20.95
N ARG A 303 -11.09 -3.71 -21.74
CA ARG A 303 -11.46 -4.47 -22.95
C ARG A 303 -10.64 -3.99 -24.15
N SER A 304 -9.32 -4.02 -24.01
CA SER A 304 -8.35 -3.70 -25.06
C SER A 304 -7.23 -4.73 -25.06
N ARG A 305 -6.49 -4.83 -26.17
CA ARG A 305 -5.30 -5.70 -26.26
C ARG A 305 -4.04 -4.89 -25.97
N LEU A 306 -3.07 -5.52 -25.31
CA LEU A 306 -1.76 -4.92 -25.10
C LEU A 306 -1.12 -4.64 -26.47
N GLY A 307 -0.80 -3.37 -26.75
CA GLY A 307 -0.27 -2.92 -28.03
C GLY A 307 -1.28 -2.22 -28.96
N ASP A 308 -2.53 -2.04 -28.53
CA ASP A 308 -3.54 -1.22 -29.22
C ASP A 308 -3.80 0.09 -28.45
N PRO A 309 -3.01 1.16 -28.69
CA PRO A 309 -3.09 2.40 -27.92
C PRO A 309 -4.38 3.18 -28.18
N ASP A 310 -4.94 3.09 -29.38
CA ASP A 310 -6.14 3.86 -29.77
C ASP A 310 -7.38 3.31 -29.05
N THR A 311 -7.54 1.99 -29.03
CA THR A 311 -8.60 1.34 -28.26
C THR A 311 -8.36 1.52 -26.75
N ALA A 312 -7.12 1.43 -26.28
CA ALA A 312 -6.80 1.64 -24.87
C ALA A 312 -7.20 3.03 -24.38
N ALA A 313 -6.89 4.10 -25.14
CA ALA A 313 -7.27 5.46 -24.78
C ALA A 313 -8.80 5.65 -24.72
N THR A 314 -9.53 5.02 -25.65
CA THR A 314 -11.00 5.07 -25.65
C THR A 314 -11.58 4.36 -24.41
N VAL A 315 -11.08 3.17 -24.09
CA VAL A 315 -11.49 2.39 -22.91
C VAL A 315 -11.16 3.13 -21.61
N GLU A 316 -10.00 3.80 -21.53
CA GLU A 316 -9.61 4.60 -20.38
C GLU A 316 -10.56 5.77 -20.12
N GLU A 317 -10.95 6.50 -21.17
CA GLU A 317 -11.91 7.61 -21.07
C GLU A 317 -13.29 7.11 -20.63
N GLU A 318 -13.76 5.98 -21.17
CA GLU A 318 -15.01 5.34 -20.71
C GLU A 318 -14.95 4.98 -19.22
N ILE A 319 -13.85 4.37 -18.77
CA ILE A 319 -13.66 3.99 -17.36
C ILE A 319 -13.63 5.25 -16.47
N HIS A 320 -12.96 6.31 -16.91
CA HIS A 320 -12.92 7.58 -16.20
C HIS A 320 -14.32 8.19 -16.03
N GLN A 321 -15.13 8.21 -17.09
CA GLN A 321 -16.52 8.67 -17.02
C GLN A 321 -17.36 7.80 -16.06
N VAL A 322 -17.19 6.48 -16.11
CA VAL A 322 -17.91 5.57 -15.23
C VAL A 322 -17.52 5.74 -13.76
N LEU A 323 -16.23 5.95 -13.46
CA LEU A 323 -15.75 6.27 -12.12
C LEU A 323 -16.43 7.54 -11.59
N PHE A 324 -16.45 8.60 -12.41
CA PHE A 324 -17.09 9.88 -12.08
C PHE A 324 -18.59 9.71 -11.81
N LEU A 325 -19.33 9.06 -12.72
CA LEU A 325 -20.77 8.84 -12.59
C LEU A 325 -21.15 8.01 -11.36
N ARG A 326 -20.28 7.11 -10.91
CA ARG A 326 -20.47 6.30 -9.71
C ARG A 326 -19.94 6.96 -8.42
N GLY A 327 -19.38 8.16 -8.52
CA GLY A 327 -18.75 8.86 -7.38
C GLY A 327 -17.62 8.06 -6.75
N LEU A 328 -16.86 7.34 -7.58
CA LEU A 328 -15.68 6.56 -7.21
C LEU A 328 -14.42 7.30 -7.68
N SER A 329 -13.33 7.09 -6.96
CA SER A 329 -12.00 7.56 -7.37
C SER A 329 -11.19 6.41 -7.94
N LEU A 330 -10.29 6.70 -8.87
CA LEU A 330 -9.24 5.76 -9.25
C LEU A 330 -8.31 5.53 -8.06
N VAL A 331 -8.21 4.29 -7.60
CA VAL A 331 -7.43 3.92 -6.40
C VAL A 331 -6.33 2.92 -6.70
N GLY A 332 -6.22 2.45 -7.94
CA GLY A 332 -5.25 1.43 -8.30
C GLY A 332 -5.51 0.80 -9.65
N TRP A 333 -4.77 -0.27 -9.89
CA TRP A 333 -4.80 -1.05 -11.12
C TRP A 333 -4.47 -2.52 -10.81
N TYR A 334 -4.70 -3.37 -11.79
CA TYR A 334 -4.28 -4.76 -11.73
C TYR A 334 -3.82 -5.23 -13.10
N HIS A 335 -2.99 -6.25 -13.10
CA HIS A 335 -2.75 -7.05 -14.30
C HIS A 335 -2.45 -8.50 -13.96
N SER A 336 -2.37 -9.34 -14.99
CA SER A 336 -2.07 -10.76 -14.84
C SER A 336 -0.65 -11.10 -15.27
N HIS A 337 -0.07 -12.07 -14.57
CA HIS A 337 1.08 -12.86 -14.99
C HIS A 337 0.60 -14.31 -15.15
N PRO A 338 -0.05 -14.69 -16.29
CA PRO A 338 -0.78 -15.96 -16.41
C PRO A 338 0.04 -17.19 -16.01
N HIS A 339 1.30 -17.27 -16.44
CA HIS A 339 2.16 -18.43 -16.29
C HIS A 339 3.43 -18.17 -15.47
N SER A 340 3.53 -17.01 -14.81
CA SER A 340 4.69 -16.66 -13.97
C SER A 340 4.24 -16.22 -12.58
N PRO A 341 5.12 -16.20 -11.57
CA PRO A 341 4.76 -15.79 -10.22
C PRO A 341 4.03 -14.45 -10.19
N ALA A 342 3.05 -14.31 -9.29
CA ALA A 342 2.43 -13.03 -8.95
C ALA A 342 3.43 -12.16 -8.16
N ALA A 343 4.44 -11.66 -8.85
CA ALA A 343 5.51 -10.81 -8.35
C ALA A 343 5.76 -9.71 -9.39
N PRO A 344 6.04 -8.47 -9.01
CA PRO A 344 6.19 -7.36 -9.95
C PRO A 344 7.46 -7.51 -10.78
N SER A 345 7.39 -7.14 -12.05
CA SER A 345 8.55 -6.91 -12.90
C SER A 345 9.17 -5.53 -12.63
N LEU A 346 10.38 -5.27 -13.14
CA LEU A 346 10.98 -3.93 -13.08
C LEU A 346 10.09 -2.89 -13.78
N GLN A 347 9.44 -3.26 -14.89
CA GLN A 347 8.46 -2.42 -15.56
C GLN A 347 7.26 -2.09 -14.66
N ASP A 348 6.76 -3.07 -13.91
CA ASP A 348 5.63 -2.87 -12.99
C ASP A 348 6.00 -1.94 -11.84
N ILE A 349 7.24 -2.05 -11.33
CA ILE A 349 7.77 -1.17 -10.28
C ILE A 349 7.82 0.27 -10.76
N ASP A 350 8.31 0.49 -11.98
CA ASP A 350 8.40 1.82 -12.58
C ASP A 350 7.02 2.42 -12.84
N ALA A 351 6.11 1.64 -13.45
CA ALA A 351 4.74 2.08 -13.71
C ALA A 351 4.00 2.41 -12.40
N GLN A 352 4.15 1.56 -11.37
CA GLN A 352 3.55 1.80 -10.07
C GLN A 352 4.08 3.06 -9.39
N MET A 353 5.38 3.35 -9.50
CA MET A 353 5.95 4.60 -8.99
C MET A 353 5.33 5.81 -9.69
N GLU A 354 5.21 5.76 -11.01
CA GLU A 354 4.57 6.81 -11.79
C GLU A 354 3.10 7.02 -11.40
N TYR A 355 2.32 5.95 -11.26
CA TYR A 355 0.92 6.04 -10.86
C TYR A 355 0.73 6.59 -9.44
N GLN A 356 1.61 6.22 -8.50
CA GLN A 356 1.62 6.79 -7.16
C GLN A 356 1.85 8.31 -7.18
N LEU A 357 2.77 8.79 -8.02
CA LEU A 357 3.03 10.22 -8.16
C LEU A 357 1.86 10.95 -8.82
N ARG A 358 1.28 10.38 -9.89
CA ARG A 358 0.13 10.97 -10.59
C ARG A 358 -1.10 11.09 -9.67
N LEU A 359 -1.36 10.10 -8.81
CA LEU A 359 -2.52 10.13 -7.90
C LEU A 359 -2.36 11.05 -6.69
N GLN A 360 -1.14 11.41 -6.26
CA GLN A 360 -0.93 12.38 -5.17
C GLN A 360 -1.44 13.79 -5.53
N GLY A 361 -1.52 14.10 -6.82
CA GLY A 361 -1.98 15.40 -7.34
C GLY A 361 -1.06 16.57 -6.95
N SER A 362 -1.51 17.79 -7.22
CA SER A 362 -0.73 19.02 -6.96
C SER A 362 -0.70 19.48 -5.51
N ASN A 363 -1.53 18.89 -4.63
CA ASN A 363 -1.84 19.47 -3.32
C ASN A 363 -0.98 18.93 -2.17
N ASN A 364 0.17 18.29 -2.47
CA ASN A 364 0.97 17.54 -1.49
C ASN A 364 0.12 16.55 -0.66
N GLY A 365 -1.00 16.09 -1.23
CA GLY A 365 -1.90 15.15 -0.61
C GLY A 365 -1.34 13.74 -0.74
N PHE A 366 -1.51 12.93 0.30
CA PHE A 366 -1.26 11.50 0.17
C PHE A 366 -2.54 10.81 -0.33
N GLN A 367 -2.49 10.26 -1.53
CA GLN A 367 -3.49 9.31 -2.04
C GLN A 367 -2.75 8.04 -2.47
N PRO A 368 -3.04 6.88 -1.85
CA PRO A 368 -2.38 5.64 -2.22
C PRO A 368 -2.87 5.14 -3.58
N CYS A 369 -1.97 4.49 -4.32
CA CYS A 369 -2.25 3.72 -5.52
C CYS A 369 -1.97 2.25 -5.19
N LEU A 370 -2.95 1.36 -5.32
CA LEU A 370 -2.76 -0.08 -5.09
C LEU A 370 -2.53 -0.79 -6.42
N ALA A 371 -1.51 -1.65 -6.50
CA ALA A 371 -1.32 -2.57 -7.61
C ALA A 371 -1.66 -4.00 -7.18
N LEU A 372 -2.41 -4.74 -8.01
CA LEU A 372 -2.71 -6.15 -7.79
C LEU A 372 -2.18 -7.00 -8.96
N LEU A 373 -1.38 -8.02 -8.66
CA LEU A 373 -0.89 -8.99 -9.64
C LEU A 373 -1.61 -10.31 -9.49
N CYS A 374 -2.22 -10.80 -10.56
CA CYS A 374 -2.90 -12.10 -10.55
C CYS A 374 -2.12 -13.14 -11.36
N SER A 375 -1.82 -14.27 -10.75
CA SER A 375 -1.22 -15.42 -11.42
C SER A 375 -2.16 -16.61 -11.38
N PRO A 376 -2.99 -16.80 -12.43
CA PRO A 376 -3.96 -17.90 -12.48
C PRO A 376 -3.33 -19.26 -12.76
N TYR A 377 -2.36 -19.36 -13.67
CA TYR A 377 -1.88 -20.65 -14.20
C TYR A 377 -0.41 -20.95 -13.88
N TYR A 378 0.20 -20.23 -12.95
CA TYR A 378 1.56 -20.54 -12.51
C TYR A 378 1.60 -21.85 -11.73
N SER A 379 2.44 -22.78 -12.16
CA SER A 379 2.54 -24.12 -11.60
C SER A 379 3.11 -24.17 -10.18
N GLY A 380 3.72 -23.08 -9.70
CA GLY A 380 4.20 -22.95 -8.32
C GLY A 380 3.17 -22.40 -7.34
N ASN A 381 1.92 -22.20 -7.76
CA ASN A 381 0.83 -21.87 -6.84
C ASN A 381 0.54 -23.08 -5.92
N PRO A 382 0.17 -22.88 -4.64
CA PRO A 382 -0.04 -23.96 -3.68
C PRO A 382 -1.29 -24.82 -3.97
N GLY A 383 -2.16 -24.38 -4.87
CA GLY A 383 -3.41 -25.05 -5.22
C GLY A 383 -3.99 -24.55 -6.54
N PRO A 384 -5.25 -24.90 -6.87
CA PRO A 384 -5.91 -24.45 -8.11
C PRO A 384 -6.31 -22.97 -8.08
N GLU A 385 -6.31 -22.35 -6.91
CA GLU A 385 -6.61 -20.94 -6.70
C GLU A 385 -5.54 -20.04 -7.34
N SER A 386 -5.99 -18.97 -7.99
CA SER A 386 -5.09 -17.92 -8.47
C SER A 386 -4.43 -17.21 -7.30
N LYS A 387 -3.12 -16.97 -7.40
CA LYS A 387 -2.42 -16.10 -6.45
C LYS A 387 -2.62 -14.65 -6.85
N ILE A 388 -3.17 -13.84 -5.93
CA ILE A 388 -3.26 -12.38 -6.08
C ILE A 388 -2.28 -11.73 -5.11
N CYS A 389 -1.30 -11.00 -5.63
CA CYS A 389 -0.29 -10.30 -4.85
C CYS A 389 -0.52 -8.78 -4.91
N PRO A 390 -1.00 -8.16 -3.81
CA PRO A 390 -1.04 -6.71 -3.69
C PRO A 390 0.34 -6.13 -3.40
N PHE A 391 0.72 -5.05 -4.09
CA PHE A 391 1.98 -4.35 -3.80
C PHE A 391 1.85 -2.83 -3.91
N TRP A 392 2.79 -2.15 -3.26
CA TRP A 392 2.99 -0.70 -3.30
C TRP A 392 4.48 -0.42 -3.35
N VAL A 393 4.94 0.57 -4.11
CA VAL A 393 6.37 0.81 -4.26
C VAL A 393 6.82 1.92 -3.31
N MET A 394 7.74 1.58 -2.40
CA MET A 394 8.41 2.56 -1.57
C MET A 394 9.45 3.32 -2.39
N PRO A 395 9.40 4.65 -2.46
CA PRO A 395 10.43 5.44 -3.12
C PRO A 395 11.82 5.17 -2.51
N PRO A 396 12.89 5.17 -3.32
CA PRO A 396 14.25 5.09 -2.80
C PRO A 396 14.50 6.21 -1.78
N PRO A 397 15.30 5.98 -0.71
CA PRO A 397 15.75 7.05 0.17
C PRO A 397 16.50 8.11 -0.65
N GLU A 398 15.94 9.31 -0.70
CA GLU A 398 16.40 10.39 -1.59
C GLU A 398 17.84 10.83 -1.33
N GLN A 399 18.37 10.58 -0.12
CA GLN A 399 19.72 10.98 0.29
C GLN A 399 20.83 10.01 -0.12
N GLN A 400 20.52 8.73 -0.40
CA GLN A 400 21.58 7.72 -0.53
C GLN A 400 21.70 7.13 -1.94
N ARG A 401 20.59 6.85 -2.63
CA ARG A 401 20.64 6.26 -3.99
C ARG A 401 19.45 6.67 -4.85
N PRO A 402 19.46 7.90 -5.42
CA PRO A 402 18.36 8.41 -6.25
C PRO A 402 18.13 7.60 -7.53
N SER A 403 19.18 6.96 -8.03
CA SER A 403 19.15 6.16 -9.25
C SER A 403 18.49 4.81 -9.07
N ASP A 404 18.23 4.35 -7.84
CA ASP A 404 17.79 2.98 -7.61
C ASP A 404 16.30 2.78 -7.94
N TYR A 405 15.94 1.51 -8.19
CA TYR A 405 14.53 1.14 -8.29
C TYR A 405 13.83 1.36 -6.95
N GLY A 406 12.55 1.73 -6.97
CA GLY A 406 11.74 1.70 -5.76
C GLY A 406 11.59 0.28 -5.21
N ILE A 407 11.39 0.15 -3.89
CA ILE A 407 11.25 -1.16 -3.24
C ILE A 407 9.79 -1.63 -3.38
N PRO A 408 9.51 -2.74 -4.08
CA PRO A 408 8.14 -3.29 -4.11
C PRO A 408 7.80 -3.85 -2.73
N MET A 409 6.85 -3.23 -2.05
CA MET A 409 6.42 -3.62 -0.71
C MET A 409 5.17 -4.49 -0.79
N ASP A 410 5.16 -5.59 -0.03
CA ASP A 410 3.99 -6.43 0.15
C ASP A 410 2.92 -5.68 0.97
N VAL A 411 1.69 -5.64 0.47
CA VAL A 411 0.59 -4.88 1.08
C VAL A 411 -0.42 -5.83 1.71
N GLU A 412 -0.56 -5.76 3.03
CA GLU A 412 -1.63 -6.45 3.74
C GLU A 412 -2.99 -5.81 3.40
N MET A 413 -3.92 -6.65 2.93
CA MET A 413 -5.29 -6.24 2.60
C MET A 413 -6.33 -7.03 3.39
N ALA A 414 -7.37 -6.34 3.87
CA ALA A 414 -8.53 -6.96 4.48
C ALA A 414 -9.53 -7.37 3.39
N TYR A 415 -9.88 -8.65 3.36
CA TYR A 415 -10.93 -9.18 2.50
C TYR A 415 -12.31 -8.86 3.07
N VAL A 416 -13.13 -8.13 2.32
CA VAL A 416 -14.51 -7.80 2.70
C VAL A 416 -15.46 -8.63 1.85
N GLN A 417 -15.98 -9.70 2.44
CA GLN A 417 -16.95 -10.57 1.76
C GLN A 417 -18.30 -9.88 1.61
N ASP A 418 -18.71 -9.67 0.36
CA ASP A 418 -20.00 -9.09 0.00
C ASP A 418 -21.14 -10.07 0.30
N SER A 419 -22.35 -9.55 0.49
CA SER A 419 -23.52 -10.38 0.69
C SER A 419 -23.94 -11.12 -0.58
N PHE A 420 -23.77 -10.51 -1.75
CA PHE A 420 -24.19 -11.05 -3.04
C PHE A 420 -23.30 -10.55 -4.19
N LEU A 421 -23.32 -11.29 -5.30
CA LEU A 421 -22.70 -10.88 -6.56
C LEU A 421 -23.60 -9.84 -7.24
N THR A 422 -23.09 -8.64 -7.48
CA THR A 422 -23.90 -7.58 -8.06
C THR A 422 -24.20 -7.85 -9.55
N ASN A 423 -25.38 -7.44 -10.04
CA ASN A 423 -25.73 -7.53 -11.47
C ASN A 423 -24.69 -6.81 -12.35
N ASP A 424 -24.13 -5.72 -11.84
CA ASP A 424 -23.02 -4.98 -12.43
C ASP A 424 -21.81 -5.87 -12.73
N VAL A 425 -21.38 -6.69 -11.76
CA VAL A 425 -20.26 -7.63 -11.96
C VAL A 425 -20.62 -8.70 -12.98
N LEU A 426 -21.84 -9.23 -12.93
CA LEU A 426 -22.30 -10.22 -13.90
C LEU A 426 -22.31 -9.69 -15.33
N GLN A 427 -22.77 -8.45 -15.51
CA GLN A 427 -22.75 -7.79 -16.81
C GLN A 427 -21.31 -7.61 -17.32
N GLU A 428 -20.38 -7.19 -16.46
CA GLU A 428 -18.96 -7.11 -16.82
C GLU A 428 -18.38 -8.48 -17.23
N MET A 429 -18.71 -9.55 -16.51
CA MET A 429 -18.28 -10.90 -16.88
C MET A 429 -18.79 -11.29 -18.26
N MET A 430 -20.07 -11.05 -18.55
CA MET A 430 -20.66 -11.37 -19.86
C MET A 430 -20.03 -10.54 -20.99
N MET A 431 -19.77 -9.25 -20.75
CA MET A 431 -19.06 -8.39 -21.71
C MET A 431 -17.63 -8.88 -21.97
N LEU A 432 -16.94 -9.37 -20.94
CA LEU A 432 -15.62 -9.97 -21.09
C LEU A 432 -15.66 -11.26 -21.92
N VAL A 433 -16.63 -12.14 -21.68
CA VAL A 433 -16.80 -13.37 -22.47
C VAL A 433 -16.98 -13.03 -23.95
N GLU A 434 -17.82 -12.06 -24.27
CA GLU A 434 -18.03 -11.65 -25.67
C GLU A 434 -16.78 -10.96 -26.25
N PHE A 435 -16.07 -10.16 -25.47
CA PHE A 435 -14.84 -9.49 -25.92
C PHE A 435 -13.72 -10.48 -26.29
N TYR A 436 -13.53 -11.54 -25.49
CA TYR A 436 -12.49 -12.56 -25.74
C TYR A 436 -12.92 -13.65 -26.72
N LYS A 437 -14.19 -13.68 -27.12
CA LYS A 437 -14.74 -14.67 -28.04
C LYS A 437 -13.99 -14.65 -29.38
N GLY A 438 -13.53 -15.83 -29.82
CA GLY A 438 -12.76 -15.96 -31.05
C GLY A 438 -11.33 -15.43 -30.98
N ALA A 439 -10.86 -14.98 -29.81
CA ALA A 439 -9.48 -14.57 -29.66
C ALA A 439 -8.51 -15.77 -29.79
N PRO A 440 -7.36 -15.60 -30.45
CA PRO A 440 -6.42 -16.71 -30.69
C PRO A 440 -5.76 -17.23 -29.40
N ASP A 441 -5.73 -16.40 -28.36
CA ASP A 441 -5.15 -16.66 -27.05
C ASP A 441 -6.20 -16.99 -25.97
N LEU A 442 -7.48 -17.08 -26.35
CA LEU A 442 -8.56 -17.50 -25.46
C LEU A 442 -8.19 -18.86 -24.83
N VAL A 443 -8.35 -18.96 -23.51
CA VAL A 443 -8.11 -20.22 -22.81
C VAL A 443 -9.15 -21.24 -23.26
N LYS A 444 -8.65 -22.39 -23.68
CA LYS A 444 -9.53 -23.48 -24.07
C LYS A 444 -10.08 -24.21 -22.85
N PHE A 445 -11.23 -23.77 -22.39
CA PHE A 445 -11.79 -24.18 -21.10
C PHE A 445 -12.10 -25.69 -20.99
N GLN A 446 -12.29 -26.37 -22.12
CA GLN A 446 -12.52 -27.82 -22.17
C GLN A 446 -11.23 -28.65 -22.17
N GLU A 447 -10.06 -28.03 -22.40
CA GLU A 447 -8.77 -28.74 -22.35
C GLU A 447 -8.38 -29.06 -20.89
N ALA A 448 -7.60 -30.12 -20.71
CA ALA A 448 -7.05 -30.50 -19.41
C ALA A 448 -6.02 -29.47 -18.93
N TRP A 449 -6.20 -28.96 -17.72
CA TRP A 449 -5.21 -28.14 -17.02
C TRP A 449 -4.29 -29.00 -16.16
N SER A 450 -4.86 -30.02 -15.50
CA SER A 450 -4.15 -31.08 -14.77
C SER A 450 -4.74 -32.45 -15.16
N PRO A 451 -4.12 -33.58 -14.77
CA PRO A 451 -4.67 -34.91 -15.07
C PRO A 451 -6.12 -35.12 -14.61
N GLU A 452 -6.56 -34.41 -13.57
CA GLU A 452 -7.87 -34.57 -12.95
C GLU A 452 -8.86 -33.44 -13.29
N HIS A 453 -8.38 -32.29 -13.77
CA HIS A 453 -9.19 -31.06 -13.88
C HIS A 453 -8.98 -30.35 -15.22
N THR A 454 -10.07 -29.88 -15.81
CA THR A 454 -10.03 -28.97 -16.98
C THR A 454 -9.70 -27.54 -16.57
N TYR A 455 -9.37 -26.69 -17.55
CA TYR A 455 -9.25 -25.24 -17.33
C TYR A 455 -10.53 -24.63 -16.76
N LEU A 456 -11.70 -25.15 -17.14
CA LEU A 456 -12.98 -24.72 -16.56
C LEU A 456 -13.11 -25.09 -15.09
N ASP A 457 -12.70 -26.30 -14.70
CA ASP A 457 -12.75 -26.75 -13.31
C ASP A 457 -11.80 -25.90 -12.46
N LYS A 458 -10.59 -25.62 -12.98
CA LYS A 458 -9.65 -24.68 -12.35
C LYS A 458 -10.31 -23.32 -12.12
N LEU A 459 -10.92 -22.73 -13.15
CA LEU A 459 -11.62 -21.43 -13.03
C LEU A 459 -12.66 -21.47 -11.90
N LYS A 460 -13.52 -22.49 -11.88
CA LYS A 460 -14.56 -22.64 -10.85
C LYS A 460 -13.96 -22.76 -9.45
N MET A 461 -12.92 -23.57 -9.28
CA MET A 461 -12.22 -23.73 -7.99
C MET A 461 -11.59 -22.42 -7.53
N SER A 462 -10.96 -21.67 -8.43
CA SER A 462 -10.36 -20.38 -8.11
C SER A 462 -11.41 -19.36 -7.66
N LEU A 463 -12.50 -19.24 -8.42
CA LEU A 463 -13.58 -18.31 -8.09
C LEU A 463 -14.32 -18.68 -6.80
N ALA A 464 -14.43 -19.98 -6.48
CA ALA A 464 -15.05 -20.47 -5.25
C ALA A 464 -14.38 -19.91 -3.97
N SER A 465 -13.09 -19.61 -4.02
CA SER A 465 -12.34 -19.01 -2.90
C SER A 465 -12.64 -17.51 -2.67
N ARG A 466 -13.35 -16.86 -3.60
CA ARG A 466 -13.57 -15.40 -3.64
C ARG A 466 -15.05 -15.01 -3.69
N THR A 467 -15.93 -15.94 -3.32
CA THR A 467 -17.37 -15.79 -3.52
C THR A 467 -18.01 -14.89 -2.45
N PRO A 468 -19.03 -14.10 -2.83
CA PRO A 468 -19.94 -13.49 -1.88
C PRO A 468 -20.67 -14.55 -1.02
N LYS A 469 -21.29 -14.13 0.08
CA LYS A 469 -21.92 -15.06 1.05
C LYS A 469 -23.08 -15.87 0.46
N ASP A 470 -23.82 -15.33 -0.49
CA ASP A 470 -25.01 -15.98 -1.04
C ASP A 470 -24.68 -17.10 -2.06
N GLN A 471 -25.41 -18.21 -1.96
CA GLN A 471 -25.20 -19.44 -2.75
C GLN A 471 -25.82 -19.39 -4.15
N GLY A 472 -26.66 -18.38 -4.46
CA GLY A 472 -27.25 -18.20 -5.79
C GLY A 472 -26.23 -18.05 -6.93
N MET A 473 -24.98 -17.80 -6.58
CA MET A 473 -23.84 -17.71 -7.50
C MET A 473 -23.62 -18.98 -8.34
N CYS A 474 -23.92 -20.17 -7.81
CA CYS A 474 -23.68 -21.43 -8.54
C CYS A 474 -24.37 -21.45 -9.91
N HIS A 475 -25.65 -21.08 -9.97
CA HIS A 475 -26.40 -21.06 -11.23
C HIS A 475 -25.87 -20.03 -12.21
N VAL A 476 -25.45 -18.86 -11.74
CA VAL A 476 -24.95 -17.82 -12.62
C VAL A 476 -23.58 -18.19 -13.18
N LEU A 477 -22.70 -18.76 -12.34
CA LEU A 477 -21.43 -19.30 -12.81
C LEU A 477 -21.63 -20.42 -13.82
N GLU A 478 -22.62 -21.30 -13.62
CA GLU A 478 -22.97 -22.33 -14.61
C GLU A 478 -23.37 -21.74 -15.96
N GLN A 479 -24.16 -20.66 -15.97
CA GLN A 479 -24.53 -19.95 -17.20
C GLN A 479 -23.31 -19.36 -17.89
N VAL A 480 -22.47 -18.61 -17.16
CA VAL A 480 -21.23 -18.03 -17.72
C VAL A 480 -20.29 -19.12 -18.25
N CYS A 481 -20.12 -20.20 -17.49
CA CYS A 481 -19.33 -21.37 -17.89
C CYS A 481 -19.89 -22.05 -19.15
N SER A 482 -21.21 -22.13 -19.29
CA SER A 482 -21.86 -22.68 -20.48
C SER A 482 -21.54 -21.84 -21.73
N VAL A 483 -21.58 -20.51 -21.60
CA VAL A 483 -21.23 -19.60 -22.71
C VAL A 483 -19.73 -19.72 -23.04
N LEU A 484 -18.86 -19.80 -22.04
CA LEU A 484 -17.42 -20.03 -22.25
C LEU A 484 -17.12 -21.33 -23.00
N LYS A 485 -17.86 -22.42 -22.71
CA LYS A 485 -17.73 -23.69 -23.43
C LYS A 485 -18.13 -23.61 -24.90
N GLN A 486 -19.06 -22.71 -25.25
CA GLN A 486 -19.54 -22.54 -26.62
C GLN A 486 -18.63 -21.63 -27.45
N GLY A 487 -17.90 -20.71 -26.79
CA GLY A 487 -17.01 -19.75 -27.44
C GLY A 487 -15.55 -20.18 -27.55
N SER A 488 -15.15 -21.20 -26.79
CA SER A 488 -13.83 -21.88 -26.87
C SER A 488 -13.91 -23.11 -27.75
#